data_AF-A0A496U1J5-F1
#
_entry.id   AF-A0A496U1J5-F1
#
_cell.length_a   1.000
_cell.length_b   1.000
_cell.length_c   1.000
_cell.angle_alpha   90.00
_cell.angle_beta   90.00
_cell.angle_gamma   90.00
#
_symmetry.space_group_name_H-M   'P 1'
#
loop_
_entity.id
_entity.type
_entity.pdbx_description
1 polymer ?
#
loop_
_entity_poly.entity_id
_entity_poly.type
_entity_poly.pdbx_seq_one_letter_code
_entity_poly.pdbx_strand_id
1 'polypeptide(L)'
;MEVKRFNPEFAEAWDRFVWDSNNGTIFHTRRFLNYHPPERFRDHSLIFEQNNKIVALMPAVERTEQGQTTLISHPGASFGGFVVGRDINLRRAFQLVDGLLEYANSHHFHKIEMTLTPIFYAWKINHYLDFALFRNGFSYRKREVSSFVTL
;
A
#
# COMPACT_ATOMS: atom_id res chain seq x y z
N MET A 1 -12.40 7.12 7.89
CA MET A 1 -11.76 5.86 7.49
C MET A 1 -10.81 5.52 8.60
N GLU A 2 -10.75 4.26 9.02
CA GLU A 2 -9.83 3.86 10.08
C GLU A 2 -8.57 3.28 9.44
N VAL A 3 -7.40 3.72 9.91
CA VAL A 3 -6.10 3.19 9.47
C VAL A 3 -5.44 2.58 10.69
N LYS A 4 -5.16 1.28 10.63
CA LYS A 4 -4.55 0.54 11.73
C LYS A 4 -3.36 -0.27 11.24
N ARG A 5 -2.41 -0.49 12.13
CA ARG A 5 -1.27 -1.35 11.87
C ARG A 5 -1.71 -2.81 11.76
N PHE A 6 -1.08 -3.53 10.86
CA PHE A 6 -1.28 -4.97 10.71
C PHE A 6 -0.92 -5.71 12.01
N ASN A 7 -1.74 -6.70 12.36
CA ASN A 7 -1.49 -7.70 13.38
C ASN A 7 -1.51 -9.09 12.69
N PRO A 8 -0.59 -10.02 13.04
CA PRO A 8 -0.58 -11.40 12.53
C PRO A 8 -1.94 -12.11 12.51
N GLU A 9 -2.85 -11.81 13.43
CA GLU A 9 -4.23 -12.34 13.44
C GLU A 9 -5.02 -12.01 12.17
N PHE A 10 -4.68 -10.92 11.48
CA PHE A 10 -5.27 -10.51 10.21
C PHE A 10 -4.59 -11.15 8.99
N ALA A 11 -3.58 -12.02 9.15
CA ALA A 11 -2.80 -12.54 8.02
C ALA A 11 -3.66 -13.23 6.95
N GLU A 12 -4.62 -14.06 7.37
CA GLU A 12 -5.53 -14.74 6.44
C GLU A 12 -6.47 -13.76 5.73
N ALA A 13 -7.06 -12.82 6.49
CA ALA A 13 -7.94 -11.80 5.93
C ALA A 13 -7.21 -10.85 4.97
N TRP A 14 -5.96 -10.51 5.29
CA TRP A 14 -5.06 -9.74 4.45
C TRP A 14 -4.82 -10.44 3.12
N ASP A 15 -4.39 -11.70 3.14
CA ASP A 15 -4.07 -12.44 1.92
C ASP A 15 -5.32 -12.67 1.07
N ARG A 16 -6.45 -12.98 1.70
CA ARG A 16 -7.74 -13.08 1.00
C ARG A 16 -8.10 -11.77 0.30
N PHE A 17 -7.98 -10.64 1.00
CA PHE A 17 -8.25 -9.33 0.39
C PHE A 17 -7.29 -9.04 -0.77
N VAL A 18 -6.00 -9.35 -0.64
CA VAL A 18 -5.02 -9.17 -1.74
C VAL A 18 -5.49 -9.90 -3.00
N TRP A 19 -5.95 -11.15 -2.89
CA TRP A 19 -6.43 -11.94 -4.02
C TRP A 19 -7.75 -11.43 -4.60
N ASP A 20 -8.64 -10.91 -3.75
CA ASP A 20 -9.94 -10.38 -4.17
C ASP A 20 -9.87 -8.91 -4.65
N SER A 21 -8.73 -8.24 -4.45
CA SER A 21 -8.54 -6.83 -4.75
C SER A 21 -8.51 -6.51 -6.25
N ASN A 22 -8.44 -5.21 -6.56
CA ASN A 22 -8.30 -4.71 -7.91
C ASN A 22 -6.88 -4.90 -8.46
N ASN A 23 -5.85 -4.64 -7.66
CA ASN A 23 -4.46 -4.52 -8.12
C ASN A 23 -3.46 -5.32 -7.27
N GLY A 24 -3.93 -6.18 -6.37
CA GLY A 24 -3.09 -7.04 -5.55
C GLY A 24 -2.42 -8.13 -6.38
N THR A 25 -1.25 -8.56 -5.90
CA THR A 25 -0.43 -9.62 -6.51
C THR A 25 0.22 -10.43 -5.39
N ILE A 26 0.88 -11.53 -5.74
CA ILE A 26 1.66 -12.33 -4.78
C ILE A 26 2.60 -11.48 -3.90
N PHE A 27 3.17 -10.40 -4.45
CA PHE A 27 4.11 -9.52 -3.77
C PHE A 27 3.51 -8.77 -2.57
N HIS A 28 2.19 -8.71 -2.47
CA HIS A 28 1.48 -8.04 -1.38
C HIS A 28 1.03 -9.01 -0.28
N THR A 29 1.11 -10.33 -0.51
CA THR A 29 0.66 -11.33 0.46
C THR A 29 1.62 -11.45 1.64
N ARG A 30 1.12 -11.75 2.83
CA ARG A 30 1.90 -12.10 4.02
C ARG A 30 2.70 -13.37 3.81
N ARG A 31 2.14 -14.36 3.11
CA ARG A 31 2.89 -15.55 2.70
C ARG A 31 4.16 -15.21 1.95
N PHE A 32 4.10 -14.22 1.05
CA PHE A 32 5.28 -13.70 0.39
C PHE A 32 6.11 -12.85 1.35
N LEU A 33 5.59 -11.74 1.88
CA LEU A 33 6.38 -10.76 2.63
C LEU A 33 7.13 -11.33 3.86
N ASN A 34 6.58 -12.37 4.49
CA ASN A 34 7.19 -13.03 5.65
C ASN A 34 8.31 -14.03 5.28
N TYR A 35 8.66 -14.20 4.00
CA TYR A 35 9.79 -15.07 3.61
C TYR A 35 11.14 -14.54 4.09
N HIS A 36 11.22 -13.24 4.37
CA HIS A 36 12.40 -12.61 4.94
C HIS A 36 12.52 -12.84 6.46
N PRO A 37 13.74 -12.92 7.01
CA PRO A 37 13.94 -13.00 8.46
C PRO A 37 13.23 -11.84 9.19
N PRO A 38 12.55 -12.10 10.32
CA PRO A 38 11.75 -11.09 11.04
C PRO A 38 12.51 -9.80 11.38
N GLU A 39 13.82 -9.90 11.59
CA GLU A 39 14.65 -8.75 11.98
C GLU A 39 15.13 -7.89 10.80
N ARG A 40 14.87 -8.31 9.55
CA ARG A 40 15.33 -7.57 8.38
C ARG A 40 14.60 -6.24 8.20
N PHE A 41 13.32 -6.20 8.56
CA PHE A 41 12.47 -5.04 8.35
C PHE A 41 11.55 -4.80 9.54
N ARG A 42 11.41 -3.53 9.95
CA ARG A 42 10.42 -3.12 10.94
C ARG A 42 9.07 -2.95 10.25
N ASP A 43 8.28 -4.03 10.16
CA ASP A 43 6.97 -4.00 9.50
C ASP A 43 6.07 -2.92 10.11
N HIS A 44 5.49 -2.10 9.24
CA HIS A 44 4.52 -1.06 9.58
C HIS A 44 3.38 -1.07 8.58
N SER A 45 3.02 -2.27 8.14
CA SER A 45 1.99 -2.41 7.14
C SER A 45 0.64 -1.96 7.68
N LEU A 46 -0.17 -1.39 6.81
CA LEU A 46 -1.41 -0.72 7.18
C LEU A 46 -2.63 -1.43 6.59
N ILE A 47 -3.69 -1.50 7.39
CA ILE A 47 -5.02 -1.93 7.01
C ILE A 47 -5.93 -0.70 7.05
N PHE A 48 -6.62 -0.44 5.94
CA PHE A 48 -7.60 0.64 5.83
C PHE A 48 -8.99 0.02 5.91
N GLU A 49 -9.78 0.46 6.89
CA GLU A 49 -11.13 -0.03 7.12
C GLU A 49 -12.18 1.07 6.98
N GLN A 50 -13.35 0.66 6.48
CA GLN A 50 -14.57 1.45 6.56
C GLN A 50 -15.73 0.52 6.93
N ASN A 51 -16.51 0.91 7.94
CA ASN A 51 -17.64 0.11 8.43
C ASN A 51 -17.22 -1.33 8.77
N ASN A 52 -16.08 -1.49 9.46
CA ASN A 52 -15.48 -2.77 9.86
C ASN A 52 -15.15 -3.72 8.70
N LYS A 53 -14.95 -3.19 7.49
CA LYS A 53 -14.50 -3.95 6.32
C LYS A 53 -13.20 -3.38 5.79
N ILE A 54 -12.27 -4.26 5.43
CA ILE A 54 -11.03 -3.91 4.74
C ILE A 54 -11.41 -3.34 3.37
N VAL A 55 -10.94 -2.12 3.08
CA VAL A 55 -11.15 -1.44 1.79
C VAL A 55 -9.85 -1.19 1.04
N ALA A 56 -8.73 -1.19 1.76
CA ALA A 56 -7.41 -1.21 1.17
C ALA A 56 -6.38 -1.76 2.17
N LEU A 57 -5.22 -2.13 1.65
CA LEU A 57 -4.03 -2.51 2.40
C LEU A 57 -2.83 -1.73 1.86
N MET A 58 -1.80 -1.56 2.68
CA MET A 58 -0.51 -1.05 2.21
C MET A 58 0.61 -1.81 2.94
N PRO A 59 1.32 -2.75 2.29
CA PRO A 59 2.48 -3.37 2.89
C PRO A 59 3.59 -2.33 3.03
N ALA A 60 4.06 -2.10 4.25
CA ALA A 60 4.98 -1.02 4.54
C ALA A 60 5.95 -1.38 5.67
N VAL A 61 7.04 -0.64 5.77
CA VAL A 61 8.03 -0.73 6.84
C VAL A 61 8.41 0.67 7.29
N GLU A 62 8.86 0.78 8.53
CA GLU A 62 9.50 2.00 9.01
C GLU A 62 10.98 2.00 8.62
N ARG A 63 11.47 3.11 8.09
CA ARG A 63 12.91 3.33 7.90
C ARG A 63 13.33 4.62 8.58
N THR A 64 14.24 4.51 9.54
CA THR A 64 14.83 5.68 10.21
C THR A 64 16.24 5.91 9.69
N GLU A 65 16.48 7.08 9.12
CA GLU A 65 17.80 7.52 8.65
C GLU A 65 18.02 8.96 9.11
N GLN A 66 19.22 9.26 9.62
CA GLN A 66 19.59 10.62 10.06
C GLN A 66 18.58 11.28 11.02
N GLY A 67 17.93 10.48 11.87
CA GLY A 67 16.93 10.96 12.83
C GLY A 67 15.53 11.21 12.26
N GLN A 68 15.31 10.96 10.97
CA GLN A 68 13.99 11.07 10.34
C GLN A 68 13.41 9.68 10.05
N THR A 69 12.16 9.47 10.46
CA THR A 69 11.44 8.22 10.19
C THR A 69 10.55 8.39 8.97
N THR A 70 10.74 7.53 7.98
CA THR A 70 9.97 7.46 6.73
C THR A 70 9.13 6.19 6.73
N LEU A 71 7.86 6.31 6.35
CA LEU A 71 7.00 5.18 6.04
C LEU A 71 7.26 4.79 4.57
N ILE A 72 7.85 3.63 4.33
CA ILE A 72 8.11 3.18 2.96
C ILE A 72 7.32 1.92 2.63
N SER A 73 6.86 1.78 1.38
CA SER A 73 6.33 0.50 0.91
C SER A 73 7.33 -0.63 1.14
N HIS A 74 6.85 -1.81 1.52
CA HIS A 74 7.69 -2.92 1.99
C HIS A 74 8.79 -3.28 0.96
N PRO A 75 10.10 -3.17 1.29
CA PRO A 75 11.18 -3.38 0.32
C PRO A 75 11.30 -4.81 -0.20
N GLY A 76 10.74 -5.78 0.52
CA GLY A 76 10.60 -7.16 0.05
C GLY A 76 9.57 -7.32 -1.08
N ALA A 77 8.67 -6.36 -1.29
CA ALA A 77 7.69 -6.40 -2.37
C ALA A 77 8.26 -5.75 -3.63
N SER A 78 8.01 -6.33 -4.81
CA SER A 78 8.32 -5.66 -6.08
C SER A 78 7.54 -4.35 -6.23
N PHE A 79 6.28 -4.35 -5.76
CA PHE A 79 5.40 -3.19 -5.64
C PHE A 79 4.70 -3.29 -4.28
N GLY A 80 4.63 -2.19 -3.53
CA GLY A 80 4.07 -2.19 -2.18
C GLY A 80 3.25 -0.94 -1.86
N GLY A 81 2.76 -0.26 -2.88
CA GLY A 81 1.75 0.80 -2.73
C GLY A 81 0.40 0.23 -2.29
N PHE A 82 -0.63 1.06 -2.37
CA PHE A 82 -1.99 0.65 -2.02
C PHE A 82 -2.45 -0.58 -2.81
N VAL A 83 -2.99 -1.56 -2.09
CA VAL A 83 -3.83 -2.63 -2.63
C VAL A 83 -5.28 -2.24 -2.35
N VAL A 84 -6.11 -2.06 -3.38
CA VAL A 84 -7.47 -1.52 -3.23
C VAL A 84 -8.54 -2.47 -3.71
N GLY A 85 -9.72 -2.42 -3.09
CA GLY A 85 -10.88 -3.19 -3.53
C GLY A 85 -11.34 -2.87 -4.95
N ARG A 86 -12.07 -3.80 -5.59
CA ARG A 86 -12.62 -3.65 -6.96
C ARG A 86 -13.72 -2.59 -7.11
N ASP A 87 -14.19 -2.05 -5.99
CA ASP A 87 -15.16 -0.97 -5.86
C ASP A 87 -14.50 0.41 -5.73
N ILE A 88 -13.17 0.50 -5.89
CA ILE A 88 -12.43 1.76 -5.88
C ILE A 88 -13.05 2.76 -6.86
N ASN A 89 -13.21 3.99 -6.37
CA ASN A 89 -13.67 5.15 -7.12
C ASN A 89 -12.87 6.38 -6.67
N LEU A 90 -13.06 7.50 -7.37
CA LEU A 90 -12.30 8.73 -7.09
C LEU A 90 -12.44 9.19 -5.64
N ARG A 91 -13.66 9.22 -5.09
CA ARG A 91 -13.89 9.63 -3.69
C ARG A 91 -13.14 8.71 -2.72
N ARG A 92 -13.22 7.39 -2.94
CA ARG A 92 -12.51 6.39 -2.13
C ARG A 92 -11.00 6.58 -2.19
N ALA A 93 -10.45 6.87 -3.36
CA ALA A 93 -9.02 7.11 -3.53
C ALA A 93 -8.54 8.32 -2.71
N PHE A 94 -9.28 9.44 -2.73
CA PHE A 94 -8.96 10.59 -1.86
C PHE A 94 -9.01 10.21 -0.38
N GLN A 95 -10.09 9.54 0.06
CA GLN A 95 -10.21 9.11 1.46
C GLN A 95 -9.05 8.21 1.93
N LEU A 96 -8.53 7.34 1.04
CA LEU A 96 -7.37 6.49 1.33
C LEU A 96 -6.09 7.31 1.50
N VAL A 97 -5.85 8.27 0.62
CA VAL A 97 -4.66 9.13 0.67
C VAL A 97 -4.71 10.06 1.87
N ASP A 98 -5.87 10.68 2.13
CA ASP A 98 -6.08 11.55 3.29
C ASP A 98 -5.88 10.78 4.60
N GLY A 99 -6.46 9.57 4.71
CA GLY A 99 -6.27 8.70 5.87
C GLY A 99 -4.81 8.26 6.07
N LEU A 100 -4.07 8.01 4.99
CA LEU A 100 -2.64 7.72 5.06
C LEU A 100 -1.83 8.92 5.56
N LEU A 101 -2.15 10.14 5.11
CA LEU A 101 -1.48 11.36 5.58
C LEU A 101 -1.77 11.66 7.05
N GLU A 102 -3.03 11.53 7.48
CA GLU A 102 -3.43 11.67 8.88
C GLU A 102 -2.74 10.63 9.77
N TYR A 103 -2.69 9.37 9.34
CA TYR A 103 -1.98 8.31 10.02
C TYR A 103 -0.47 8.62 10.13
N ALA A 104 0.15 9.02 9.02
CA ALA A 104 1.57 9.32 8.98
C ALA A 104 1.94 10.47 9.93
N ASN A 105 1.14 11.53 9.94
CA ASN A 105 1.35 12.69 10.81
C ASN A 105 1.19 12.32 12.29
N SER A 106 0.16 11.57 12.65
CA SER A 106 -0.08 11.13 14.04
C SER A 106 0.98 10.17 14.57
N HIS A 107 1.71 9.47 13.69
CA HIS A 107 2.79 8.56 14.04
C HIS A 107 4.18 9.18 13.80
N HIS A 108 4.27 10.50 13.57
CA HIS A 108 5.51 11.25 13.39
C HIS A 108 6.38 10.77 12.20
N PHE A 109 5.76 10.24 11.16
CA PHE A 109 6.47 9.98 9.91
C PHE A 109 6.72 11.30 9.17
N HIS A 110 7.98 11.53 8.82
CA HIS A 110 8.43 12.75 8.17
C HIS A 110 8.21 12.70 6.65
N LYS A 111 8.11 11.48 6.10
CA LYS A 111 7.99 11.22 4.68
C LYS A 111 7.28 9.90 4.45
N ILE A 112 6.56 9.82 3.34
CA ILE A 112 6.00 8.59 2.80
C ILE A 112 6.66 8.34 1.44
N GLU A 113 7.14 7.12 1.21
CA GLU A 113 7.55 6.68 -0.12
C GLU A 113 6.87 5.36 -0.47
N MET A 114 6.41 5.21 -1.71
CA MET A 114 5.80 3.96 -2.14
C MET A 114 6.03 3.69 -3.62
N THR A 115 6.11 2.40 -3.95
CA THR A 115 6.12 1.92 -5.34
C THR A 115 4.73 1.38 -5.67
N LEU A 116 3.99 2.08 -6.53
CA LEU A 116 2.66 1.65 -6.99
C LEU A 116 2.75 0.40 -7.86
N THR A 117 1.75 -0.47 -7.76
CA THR A 117 1.61 -1.61 -8.67
C THR A 117 1.37 -1.12 -10.11
N PRO A 118 2.07 -1.68 -11.11
CA PRO A 118 1.81 -1.36 -12.51
C PRO A 118 0.34 -1.56 -12.88
N ILE A 119 -0.22 -0.59 -13.59
CA ILE A 119 -1.66 -0.48 -13.83
C ILE A 119 -2.26 -1.69 -14.56
N PHE A 120 -1.47 -2.41 -15.36
CA PHE A 120 -1.94 -3.59 -16.10
C PHE A 120 -2.12 -4.84 -15.22
N TYR A 121 -1.65 -4.83 -13.96
CA TYR A 121 -2.06 -5.84 -12.98
C TYR A 121 -3.46 -5.59 -12.42
N ALA A 122 -4.06 -4.42 -12.72
CA ALA A 122 -5.38 -4.09 -12.23
C ALA A 122 -6.48 -4.82 -13.02
N TRP A 123 -7.46 -5.39 -12.30
CA TRP A 123 -8.65 -6.00 -12.90
C TRP A 123 -9.51 -4.96 -13.62
N LYS A 124 -9.76 -3.80 -12.98
CA LYS A 124 -10.29 -2.58 -13.59
C LYS A 124 -9.18 -1.53 -13.67
N ILE A 125 -8.72 -1.25 -14.87
CA ILE A 125 -7.77 -0.15 -15.16
C ILE A 125 -8.44 1.19 -14.80
N ASN A 126 -7.77 1.96 -13.95
CA ASN A 126 -8.15 3.31 -13.57
C ASN A 126 -6.94 4.07 -13.01
N HIS A 127 -7.03 5.40 -12.91
CA HIS A 127 -5.98 6.27 -12.38
C HIS A 127 -6.41 7.01 -11.10
N TYR A 128 -7.38 6.48 -10.36
CA TYR A 128 -7.95 7.21 -9.21
C TYR A 128 -6.92 7.42 -8.09
N LEU A 129 -6.12 6.39 -7.78
CA LEU A 129 -5.06 6.49 -6.77
C LEU A 129 -3.94 7.42 -7.21
N ASP A 130 -3.43 7.27 -8.44
CA ASP A 130 -2.38 8.12 -8.99
C ASP A 130 -2.79 9.59 -8.93
N PHE A 131 -4.03 9.89 -9.34
CA PHE A 131 -4.57 11.24 -9.29
C PHE A 131 -4.74 11.75 -7.86
N ALA A 132 -5.28 10.94 -6.94
CA ALA A 132 -5.44 11.34 -5.54
C ALA A 132 -4.10 11.61 -4.85
N LEU A 133 -3.08 10.78 -5.10
CA LEU A 133 -1.71 10.99 -4.60
C LEU A 133 -1.13 12.30 -5.14
N PHE A 134 -1.20 12.50 -6.46
CA PHE A 134 -0.71 13.73 -7.10
C PHE A 134 -1.39 14.98 -6.53
N ARG A 135 -2.72 14.95 -6.36
CA ARG A 135 -3.49 16.09 -5.82
C ARG A 135 -3.19 16.37 -4.35
N ASN A 136 -2.69 15.39 -3.61
CA ASN A 136 -2.27 15.50 -2.22
C ASN A 136 -0.75 15.71 -2.05
N GLY A 137 -0.07 16.19 -3.11
CA GLY A 137 1.33 16.64 -3.02
C GLY A 137 2.38 15.54 -3.18
N PHE A 138 2.00 14.31 -3.53
CA PHE A 138 2.98 13.29 -3.89
C PHE A 138 3.59 13.59 -5.25
N SER A 139 4.89 13.37 -5.37
CA SER A 139 5.66 13.55 -6.60
C SER A 139 6.38 12.25 -6.98
N TYR A 140 6.63 12.05 -8.28
CA TYR A 140 7.42 10.92 -8.74
C TYR A 140 8.88 11.05 -8.30
N ARG A 141 9.36 10.06 -7.55
CA ARG A 141 10.79 9.92 -7.22
C ARG A 141 11.57 9.21 -8.34
N LYS A 142 10.96 8.18 -8.93
CA LYS A 142 11.49 7.40 -10.05
C LYS A 142 10.33 6.88 -10.90
N ARG A 143 10.60 6.57 -12.18
CA ARG A 143 9.67 5.89 -13.07
C ARG A 143 10.44 4.80 -13.83
N GLU A 144 9.98 3.57 -13.72
CA GLU A 144 10.54 2.43 -14.42
C GLU A 144 9.63 2.06 -15.60
N VAL A 145 10.20 1.50 -16.67
CA VAL A 145 9.42 1.00 -17.80
C VAL A 145 8.79 -0.33 -17.40
N SER A 146 7.49 -0.47 -17.65
CA SER A 146 6.76 -1.71 -17.44
C SER A 146 6.03 -2.07 -18.73
N SER A 147 6.22 -3.30 -19.20
CA SER A 147 5.61 -3.85 -20.41
C SER A 147 4.91 -5.16 -20.06
N PHE A 148 3.82 -5.45 -20.74
CA PHE A 148 3.16 -6.74 -20.68
C PHE A 148 2.97 -7.25 -22.11
N VAL A 149 3.02 -8.57 -22.26
CA VAL A 149 2.76 -9.25 -23.53
C VAL A 149 1.66 -10.26 -23.27
N THR A 150 0.62 -10.25 -24.10
CA THR A 150 -0.41 -11.29 -24.07
C THR A 150 0.16 -12.52 -24.78
N LEU A 151 0.21 -13.65 -24.08
CA LEU A 151 0.60 -14.96 -24.64
C LEU A 151 -0.61 -15.68 -25.22
#